data_AF-A0A1S3MKH0-F1
#
_entry.id   AF-A0A1S3MKH0-F1
#
_cell.length_a   1.000
_cell.length_b   1.000
_cell.length_c   1.000
_cell.angle_alpha   90.00
_cell.angle_beta   90.00
_cell.angle_gamma   90.00
#
_symmetry.space_group_name_H-M   'P 1'
#
loop_
_entity.id
_entity.type
_entity.pdbx_description
1 polymer ?
#
loop_
_entity_poly.entity_id
_entity_poly.type
_entity_poly.pdbx_seq_one_letter_code
_entity_poly.pdbx_strand_id
1 'polypeptide(L)'
;MALFLDGTSVGSAMDTSNFAHVIFQNVGKSYLPHAALECHYTLTQFIKPHQKDWVGIFKVGWSTARDYYTFLWCPVPEDHTEGTAIHRAVVFQGYYVPNDDGEFYQFCYVTHKGEIRGASTPFLFRAQSPSEDELLTVEDECNSDILVVTTRTGYLEQKMEEAHREKEELVQTMSLLQNEKEQLEEEKGRLHKECEQEKEKFAQLRRETQVRTTPGR
;
A
#
# COMPACT_ATOMS: atom_id res chain seq x y z
N MET A 1 -42.88 55.50 17.43
CA MET A 1 -41.64 55.93 16.74
C MET A 1 -40.54 55.92 17.76
N ALA A 2 -39.33 55.45 17.57
CA ALA A 2 -38.67 54.57 16.61
C ALA A 2 -37.35 54.24 17.32
N LEU A 3 -36.94 52.97 17.26
CA LEU A 3 -35.70 52.46 17.83
C LEU A 3 -34.51 53.04 17.08
N PHE A 4 -33.43 53.36 17.80
CA PHE A 4 -32.07 53.31 17.24
C PHE A 4 -31.20 52.56 18.24
N LEU A 5 -30.93 51.30 17.89
CA LEU A 5 -29.97 50.44 18.58
C LEU A 5 -28.55 50.92 18.26
N ASP A 6 -27.72 50.92 19.29
CA ASP A 6 -26.26 50.94 19.20
C ASP A 6 -25.77 49.85 18.23
N GLY A 7 -25.09 50.29 17.17
CA GLY A 7 -24.40 49.43 16.24
C GLY A 7 -22.90 49.47 16.49
N THR A 8 -22.44 49.02 17.66
CA THR A 8 -21.02 48.70 17.84
C THR A 8 -20.76 47.36 17.16
N SER A 9 -20.32 47.41 15.89
CA SER A 9 -19.77 46.25 15.19
C SER A 9 -18.45 45.87 15.86
N VAL A 10 -18.54 45.08 16.93
CA VAL A 10 -17.40 44.33 17.45
C VAL A 10 -17.25 43.13 16.54
N GLY A 11 -16.53 43.34 15.44
CA GLY A 11 -15.99 42.24 14.66
C GLY A 11 -15.17 41.38 15.59
N SER A 12 -15.62 40.15 15.84
CA SER A 12 -14.89 39.14 16.58
C SER A 12 -13.65 38.76 15.78
N ALA A 13 -12.60 39.58 15.89
CA ALA A 13 -11.26 39.13 15.61
C ALA A 13 -10.96 38.12 16.71
N MET A 14 -11.09 36.82 16.39
CA MET A 14 -10.47 35.79 17.23
C MET A 14 -9.03 36.25 17.50
N ASP A 15 -8.66 36.38 18.76
CA ASP A 15 -7.27 36.62 19.17
C ASP A 15 -6.44 35.44 18.66
N THR A 16 -5.95 35.55 17.43
CA THR A 16 -5.05 34.56 16.85
C THR A 16 -3.77 34.61 17.66
N SER A 17 -3.43 33.50 18.30
CA SER A 17 -2.19 33.37 19.07
C SER A 17 -1.00 33.85 18.24
N ASN A 18 -0.09 34.60 18.87
CA ASN A 18 1.16 35.06 18.23
C ASN A 18 2.01 33.91 17.65
N PHE A 19 1.74 32.67 18.08
CA PHE A 19 2.42 31.46 17.62
C PHE A 19 1.77 30.78 16.40
N ALA A 20 0.63 31.30 15.91
CA ALA A 20 -0.15 30.70 14.82
C ALA A 20 -0.29 31.63 13.60
N HIS A 21 0.72 32.48 13.36
CA HIS A 21 0.72 33.35 12.17
C HIS A 21 1.19 32.61 10.91
N VAL A 22 1.82 31.45 11.06
CA VAL A 22 2.17 30.53 9.98
C VAL A 22 1.56 29.16 10.27
N ILE A 23 0.83 28.62 9.31
CA ILE A 23 0.11 27.36 9.45
C ILE A 23 0.69 26.34 8.49
N PHE A 24 1.31 25.28 9.02
CA PHE A 24 1.79 24.16 8.21
C PHE A 24 0.62 23.31 7.70
N GLN A 25 0.67 22.94 6.42
CA GLN A 25 -0.41 22.25 5.72
C GLN A 25 0.02 20.81 5.40
N ASN A 26 -0.94 19.88 5.42
CA ASN A 26 -0.73 18.49 4.99
C ASN A 26 0.48 17.79 5.64
N VAL A 27 0.68 18.03 6.94
CA VAL A 27 1.79 17.44 7.69
C VAL A 27 1.47 15.97 7.94
N GLY A 28 2.27 15.08 7.35
CA GLY A 28 2.15 13.64 7.52
C GLY A 28 2.54 13.20 8.93
N LYS A 29 2.12 11.99 9.33
CA LYS A 29 2.56 11.38 10.61
C LYS A 29 4.01 10.88 10.53
N SER A 30 4.47 10.55 9.33
CA SER A 30 5.82 10.06 9.07
C SER A 30 6.29 10.44 7.67
N TYR A 31 7.60 10.58 7.51
CA TYR A 31 8.27 10.79 6.23
C TYR A 31 9.41 9.79 6.04
N LEU A 32 9.76 9.52 4.79
CA LEU A 32 10.84 8.60 4.46
C LEU A 32 12.21 9.23 4.79
N PRO A 33 13.09 8.52 5.51
CA PRO A 33 14.50 8.91 5.63
C PRO A 33 15.14 8.99 4.24
N HIS A 34 16.10 9.89 4.06
CA HIS A 34 16.87 10.06 2.82
C HIS A 34 16.05 10.45 1.56
N ALA A 35 14.75 10.70 1.68
CA ALA A 35 13.91 11.22 0.61
C ALA A 35 13.73 12.74 0.74
N ALA A 36 13.49 13.42 -0.39
CA ALA A 36 13.14 14.83 -0.36
C ALA A 36 11.79 15.03 0.37
N LEU A 37 11.74 16.04 1.25
CA LEU A 37 10.59 16.37 2.07
C LEU A 37 10.08 17.77 1.71
N GLU A 38 8.91 17.82 1.09
CA GLU A 38 8.21 19.07 0.80
C GLU A 38 7.41 19.53 2.03
N CYS A 39 7.71 20.74 2.50
CA CYS A 39 7.07 21.37 3.65
C CYS A 39 6.17 22.50 3.15
N HIS A 40 4.86 22.30 3.23
CA HIS A 40 3.86 23.28 2.84
C HIS A 40 3.42 24.13 4.03
N TYR A 41 3.30 25.44 3.83
CA TYR A 41 2.82 26.35 4.86
C TYR A 41 2.08 27.55 4.27
N THR A 42 1.19 28.11 5.07
CA THR A 42 0.44 29.33 4.76
C THR A 42 0.92 30.44 5.67
N LEU A 43 1.45 31.51 5.08
CA LEU A 43 1.65 32.78 5.78
C LEU A 43 0.29 33.46 5.90
N THR A 44 -0.17 33.73 7.12
CA THR A 44 -1.46 34.40 7.34
C THR A 44 -1.33 35.92 7.16
N GLN A 45 -2.46 36.63 7.15
CA GLN A 45 -2.52 38.09 7.12
C GLN A 45 -1.83 38.79 8.31
N PHE A 46 -1.43 38.04 9.34
CA PHE A 46 -0.85 38.56 10.59
C PHE A 46 0.68 38.54 10.62
N ILE A 47 1.34 38.08 9.54
CA ILE A 47 2.80 38.08 9.44
C ILE A 47 3.26 38.70 8.13
N LYS A 48 4.29 39.53 8.22
CA LYS A 48 5.02 40.06 7.06
C LYS A 48 6.28 39.21 6.83
N PRO A 49 6.39 38.47 5.70
CA PRO A 49 7.56 37.66 5.42
C PRO A 49 8.81 38.54 5.22
N HIS A 50 9.96 37.99 5.60
CA HIS A 50 11.27 38.61 5.45
C HIS A 50 12.28 37.64 4.81
N GLN A 51 13.28 38.17 4.09
CA GLN A 51 14.29 37.37 3.37
C GLN A 51 15.21 36.52 4.27
N LYS A 52 15.12 36.74 5.59
CA LYS A 52 15.86 36.01 6.63
C LYS A 52 14.92 35.23 7.56
N ASP A 53 13.67 35.06 7.16
CA ASP A 53 12.80 34.09 7.81
C ASP A 53 13.14 32.70 7.27
N TRP A 54 12.93 31.67 8.08
CA TRP A 54 13.31 30.32 7.74
C TRP A 54 12.37 29.30 8.38
N VAL A 55 12.25 28.13 7.74
CA VAL A 55 11.60 26.96 8.32
C VAL A 55 12.68 25.99 8.77
N GLY A 56 12.61 25.56 10.02
CA GLY A 56 13.47 24.53 10.57
C GLY A 56 12.71 23.24 10.87
N ILE A 57 13.43 22.13 10.80
CA ILE A 57 13.02 20.86 11.39
C ILE A 57 13.60 20.82 12.80
N PHE A 58 12.76 20.67 13.81
CA PHE A 58 13.15 20.64 15.21
C PHE A 58 12.75 19.33 15.85
N LYS A 59 13.64 18.76 16.67
CA LYS A 59 13.27 17.64 17.55
C LYS A 59 12.28 18.15 18.61
N VAL A 60 11.18 17.43 18.83
CA VAL A 60 10.17 17.80 19.85
C VAL A 60 10.82 17.94 21.22
N GLY A 61 10.43 18.98 21.97
CA GLY A 61 11.05 19.35 23.24
C GLY A 61 12.20 20.36 23.11
N TRP A 62 12.42 20.93 21.92
CA TRP A 62 13.31 22.07 21.72
C TRP A 62 12.96 23.25 22.65
N SER A 63 13.97 24.00 23.07
CA SER A 63 13.82 25.15 23.99
C SER A 63 14.01 26.48 23.28
N THR A 64 14.86 26.53 22.26
CA THR A 64 15.21 27.75 21.54
C THR A 64 15.26 27.52 20.04
N ALA A 65 15.18 28.61 19.26
CA ALA A 65 15.37 28.57 17.82
C ALA A 65 16.76 28.08 17.36
N ARG A 66 17.73 27.87 18.28
CA ARG A 66 19.04 27.31 17.94
C ARG A 66 19.06 25.78 17.92
N ASP A 67 18.02 25.15 18.45
CA ASP A 67 17.94 23.69 18.60
C ASP A 67 17.40 23.01 17.32
N TYR A 68 17.53 23.67 16.16
CA TYR A 68 17.12 23.12 14.89
C TYR A 68 18.03 21.96 14.49
N TYR A 69 17.45 20.96 13.84
CA TYR A 69 18.21 19.89 13.19
C TYR A 69 18.77 20.37 11.84
N THR A 70 17.89 20.92 11.01
CA THR A 70 18.23 21.55 9.73
C THR A 70 17.24 22.68 9.43
N PHE A 71 17.56 23.55 8.49
CA PHE A 71 16.71 24.67 8.10
C PHE A 71 16.85 25.05 6.63
N LEU A 72 15.84 25.76 6.13
CA LEU A 72 15.85 26.42 4.84
C LEU A 72 15.29 27.83 4.94
N TRP A 73 15.91 28.78 4.24
CA TRP A 73 15.38 30.13 4.11
C TRP A 73 14.05 30.11 3.35
N CYS A 74 13.10 30.90 3.85
CA CYS A 74 11.80 31.05 3.23
C CYS A 74 11.89 31.94 1.98
N PRO A 75 11.43 31.48 0.81
CA PRO A 75 11.34 32.36 -0.36
C PRO A 75 10.32 33.47 -0.11
N VAL A 76 10.75 34.73 -0.30
CA VAL A 76 9.87 35.89 -0.19
C VAL A 76 9.10 36.06 -1.50
N PRO A 77 7.76 36.20 -1.49
CA PRO A 77 7.00 36.54 -2.69
C PRO A 77 7.48 37.87 -3.28
N GLU A 78 7.71 37.94 -4.59
CA GLU A 78 7.94 39.21 -5.27
C GLU A 78 6.67 40.09 -5.27
N ASP A 79 5.49 39.48 -5.40
CA ASP A 79 4.17 40.15 -5.44
C ASP A 79 3.41 40.10 -4.09
N HIS A 80 4.09 40.16 -2.94
CA HIS A 80 3.39 40.09 -1.66
C HIS A 80 2.56 41.36 -1.39
N THR A 81 1.23 41.22 -1.38
CA THR A 81 0.32 42.23 -0.82
C THR A 81 0.18 42.01 0.68
N GLU A 82 0.58 43.00 1.48
CA GLU A 82 0.39 42.96 2.94
C GLU A 82 -1.07 42.71 3.31
N GLY A 83 -1.30 41.89 4.33
CA GLY A 83 -2.65 41.53 4.79
C GLY A 83 -3.32 40.42 3.99
N THR A 84 -2.64 39.81 3.01
CA THR A 84 -3.14 38.62 2.29
C THR A 84 -2.50 37.35 2.81
N ALA A 85 -3.29 36.27 2.89
CA ALA A 85 -2.76 34.94 3.18
C ALA A 85 -2.13 34.33 1.92
N ILE A 86 -0.96 33.72 2.05
CA ILE A 86 -0.23 33.17 0.90
C ILE A 86 0.37 31.81 1.20
N HIS A 87 0.12 30.85 0.31
CA HIS A 87 0.68 29.50 0.38
C HIS A 87 2.11 29.46 -0.17
N ARG A 88 2.98 28.72 0.52
CA ARG A 88 4.39 28.54 0.20
C ARG A 88 4.85 27.13 0.52
N ALA A 89 5.98 26.75 -0.08
CA ALA A 89 6.62 25.48 0.20
C ALA A 89 8.14 25.63 0.17
N VAL A 90 8.82 24.79 0.95
CA VAL A 90 10.27 24.57 0.89
C VAL A 90 10.54 23.06 0.79
N VAL A 91 11.62 22.68 0.11
CA VAL A 91 11.97 21.26 -0.10
C VAL A 91 13.28 20.95 0.61
N PHE A 92 13.19 20.20 1.70
CA PHE A 92 14.36 19.65 2.39
C PHE A 92 14.90 18.47 1.59
N GLN A 93 16.17 18.53 1.19
CA GLN A 93 16.80 17.42 0.49
C GLN A 93 17.05 16.25 1.44
N GLY A 94 16.96 15.02 0.92
CA GLY A 94 17.00 13.80 1.74
C GLY A 94 18.27 13.63 2.58
N TYR A 95 19.40 14.18 2.15
CA TYR A 95 20.65 14.11 2.92
C TYR A 95 20.71 15.12 4.10
N TYR A 96 19.75 16.04 4.20
CA TYR A 96 19.62 16.98 5.32
C TYR A 96 18.53 16.58 6.32
N VAL A 97 17.66 15.63 5.99
CA VAL A 97 16.61 15.19 6.91
C VAL A 97 17.14 14.12 7.88
N PRO A 98 16.56 14.02 9.09
CA PRO A 98 16.89 12.96 10.03
C PRO A 98 16.76 11.54 9.46
N ASN A 99 17.51 10.62 10.06
CA ASN A 99 17.38 9.19 9.83
C ASN A 99 16.19 8.62 10.63
N ASP A 100 15.95 7.31 10.51
CA ASP A 100 15.04 6.60 11.42
C ASP A 100 15.71 6.40 12.79
N ASP A 101 15.65 7.44 13.62
CA ASP A 101 16.19 7.46 14.98
C ASP A 101 15.10 7.33 16.08
N GLY A 102 13.83 7.16 15.66
CA GLY A 102 12.69 7.03 16.55
C GLY A 102 12.27 8.33 17.25
N GLU A 103 12.84 9.47 16.88
CA GLU A 103 12.54 10.76 17.50
C GLU A 103 11.44 11.51 16.77
N PHE A 104 10.58 12.20 17.53
CA PHE A 104 9.57 13.07 16.95
C PHE A 104 10.18 14.43 16.56
N TYR A 105 9.81 14.89 15.38
CA TYR A 105 10.19 16.18 14.82
C TYR A 105 8.96 17.01 14.51
N GLN A 106 9.15 18.32 14.37
CA GLN A 106 8.12 19.24 13.89
C GLN A 106 8.77 20.36 13.09
N PHE A 107 8.03 20.92 12.13
CA PHE A 107 8.42 22.13 11.46
C PHE A 107 8.15 23.34 12.36
N CYS A 108 9.08 24.29 12.38
CA CYS A 108 8.86 25.59 13.01
C CYS A 108 9.23 26.71 12.05
N TYR A 109 8.37 27.72 11.96
CA TYR A 109 8.67 28.95 11.22
C TYR A 109 9.31 29.96 12.16
N VAL A 110 10.52 30.40 11.82
CA VAL A 110 11.32 31.33 12.62
C VAL A 110 11.52 32.61 11.84
N THR A 111 11.21 33.75 12.47
CA THR A 111 11.42 35.06 11.86
C THR A 111 12.89 35.47 11.90
N HIS A 112 13.25 36.49 11.14
CA HIS A 112 14.55 37.16 11.18
C HIS A 112 14.93 37.72 12.57
N LYS A 113 13.95 37.86 13.48
CA LYS A 113 14.16 38.27 14.87
C LYS A 113 14.38 37.08 15.82
N GLY A 114 14.29 35.84 15.32
CA GLY A 114 14.39 34.62 16.11
C GLY A 114 13.09 34.21 16.79
N GLU A 115 11.95 34.79 16.41
CA GLU A 115 10.65 34.47 17.01
C GLU A 115 9.99 33.29 16.28
N ILE A 116 9.39 32.37 17.03
CA ILE A 116 8.60 31.26 16.47
C ILE A 116 7.18 31.73 16.21
N ARG A 117 6.75 31.66 14.94
CA ARG A 117 5.44 32.15 14.49
C ARG A 117 4.53 31.07 13.90
N GLY A 118 4.98 29.82 13.94
CA GLY A 118 4.22 28.64 13.54
C GLY A 118 4.97 27.38 13.95
N ALA A 119 4.23 26.35 14.36
CA ALA A 119 4.75 25.02 14.65
C ALA A 119 3.78 23.96 14.09
N SER A 120 4.30 22.93 13.43
CA SER A 120 3.48 21.84 12.91
C SER A 120 3.08 20.84 13.99
N THR A 121 2.16 19.94 13.66
CA THR A 121 2.00 18.69 14.40
C THR A 121 3.28 17.85 14.32
N PRO A 122 3.63 17.07 15.36
CA PRO A 122 4.81 16.20 15.32
C PRO A 122 4.71 15.08 14.28
N PHE A 123 5.87 14.66 13.75
CA PHE A 123 6.04 13.57 12.79
C PHE A 123 7.36 12.82 13.00
N LEU A 124 7.48 11.62 12.45
CA LEU A 124 8.68 10.78 12.51
C LEU A 124 9.39 10.69 11.16
N PHE A 125 10.69 10.47 11.16
CA PHE A 125 11.39 9.91 10.00
C PHE A 125 11.45 8.41 10.19
N ARG A 126 10.78 7.64 9.32
CA ARG A 126 10.75 6.18 9.40
C ARG A 126 10.48 5.61 8.02
N ALA A 127 11.25 4.60 7.64
CA ALA A 127 10.92 3.82 6.45
C ALA A 127 9.55 3.17 6.69
N GLN A 128 8.64 3.20 5.71
CA GLN A 128 7.29 2.67 5.88
C GLN A 128 7.33 1.26 6.49
N SER A 129 7.03 1.15 7.78
CA SER A 129 6.74 -0.13 8.41
C SER A 129 5.37 -0.56 7.89
N PRO A 130 5.14 -1.87 7.63
CA PRO A 130 3.82 -2.35 7.24
C PRO A 130 2.79 -1.77 8.20
N SER A 131 1.78 -1.11 7.65
CA SER A 131 0.70 -0.57 8.49
C SER A 131 0.02 -1.72 9.24
N GLU A 132 -0.67 -1.43 10.34
CA GLU A 132 -1.40 -2.48 11.09
C GLU A 132 -2.39 -3.22 10.18
N ASP A 133 -2.99 -2.52 9.20
CA ASP A 133 -3.87 -3.08 8.17
C ASP A 133 -3.14 -4.01 7.15
N GLU A 134 -1.82 -3.88 7.04
CA GLU A 134 -0.96 -4.72 6.20
C GLU A 134 -0.35 -5.89 6.97
N LEU A 135 -0.53 -5.98 8.29
CA LEU A 135 -0.12 -7.12 9.09
C LEU A 135 -1.30 -8.09 9.25
N LEU A 136 -1.04 -9.39 9.14
CA LEU A 136 -2.00 -10.46 9.36
C LEU A 136 -1.46 -11.45 10.38
N THR A 137 -2.34 -11.91 11.26
CA THR A 137 -2.09 -13.06 12.13
C THR A 137 -2.58 -14.31 11.43
N VAL A 138 -1.68 -15.27 11.20
CA VAL A 138 -2.01 -16.57 10.60
C VAL A 138 -1.71 -17.68 11.59
N GLU A 139 -2.55 -18.71 11.57
CA GLU A 139 -2.34 -19.96 12.32
C GLU A 139 -1.35 -20.82 11.55
N ASP A 140 -0.36 -21.38 12.25
CA ASP A 140 0.56 -22.35 11.63
C ASP A 140 -0.18 -23.68 11.42
N GLU A 141 -0.12 -24.22 10.19
CA GLU A 141 -0.82 -25.45 9.79
C GLU A 141 -0.30 -26.70 10.57
N CYS A 142 0.82 -26.57 11.30
CA CYS A 142 1.45 -27.62 12.09
C CYS A 142 0.96 -27.71 13.55
N ASN A 143 -0.35 -27.62 13.81
CA ASN A 143 -1.01 -27.89 15.11
C ASN A 143 -0.30 -27.33 16.36
N SER A 144 0.38 -26.19 16.21
CA SER A 144 1.06 -25.50 17.29
C SER A 144 0.22 -24.29 17.69
N ASP A 145 0.06 -24.05 19.00
CA ASP A 145 -0.64 -22.88 19.57
C ASP A 145 0.09 -21.54 19.31
N ILE A 146 0.76 -21.39 18.16
CA ILE A 146 1.63 -20.27 17.80
C ILE A 146 0.93 -19.46 16.70
N LEU A 147 0.62 -18.20 17.01
CA LEU A 147 0.17 -17.21 16.04
C LEU A 147 1.38 -16.52 15.41
N VAL A 148 1.49 -16.57 14.08
CA VAL A 148 2.56 -15.89 13.34
C VAL A 148 2.02 -14.56 12.80
N VAL A 149 2.73 -13.47 13.08
CA VAL A 149 2.44 -12.15 12.47
C VAL A 149 3.29 -12.02 11.21
N THR A 150 2.63 -11.88 10.07
CA THR A 150 3.27 -11.70 8.76
C THR A 150 2.61 -10.54 8.02
N THR A 151 3.20 -10.09 6.91
CA THR A 151 2.55 -9.08 6.07
C THR A 151 1.51 -9.74 5.16
N ARG A 152 0.39 -9.05 4.92
CA ARG A 152 -0.67 -9.45 4.00
C ARG A 152 -0.12 -9.76 2.61
N THR A 153 0.77 -8.91 2.12
CA THR A 153 1.39 -9.08 0.80
C THR A 153 2.22 -10.35 0.75
N GLY A 154 3.13 -10.55 1.71
CA GLY A 154 3.97 -11.75 1.73
C GLY A 154 3.16 -13.04 1.88
N TYR A 155 2.10 -13.01 2.70
CA TYR A 155 1.19 -14.15 2.86
C TYR A 155 0.44 -14.50 1.56
N LEU A 156 -0.10 -13.48 0.88
CA LEU A 156 -0.82 -13.68 -0.38
C LEU A 156 0.11 -14.17 -1.50
N GLU A 157 1.34 -13.66 -1.58
CA GLU A 157 2.34 -14.14 -2.52
C GLU A 157 2.68 -15.61 -2.29
N GLN A 158 2.90 -16.01 -1.03
CA GLN A 158 3.14 -17.41 -0.67
C GLN A 158 1.97 -18.31 -1.07
N LYS A 159 0.73 -17.92 -0.74
CA LYS A 159 -0.46 -18.71 -1.09
C LYS A 159 -0.71 -18.76 -2.60
N MET A 160 -0.37 -17.70 -3.33
CA MET A 160 -0.41 -17.69 -4.80
C MET A 160 0.58 -18.69 -5.39
N GLU A 161 1.83 -18.71 -4.90
CA GLU A 161 2.87 -19.63 -5.35
C GLU A 161 2.49 -21.09 -5.08
N GLU A 162 1.94 -21.36 -3.90
CA GLU A 162 1.41 -22.68 -3.52
C GLU A 162 0.28 -23.15 -4.44
N ALA A 163 -0.74 -22.31 -4.66
CA ALA A 163 -1.84 -22.61 -5.57
C ALA A 163 -1.35 -22.80 -7.02
N HIS A 164 -0.31 -22.06 -7.43
CA HIS A 164 0.28 -22.22 -8.76
C HIS A 164 0.97 -23.58 -8.92
N ARG A 165 1.77 -23.98 -7.94
CA ARG A 165 2.44 -25.28 -7.90
C ARG A 165 1.43 -26.43 -7.93
N GLU A 166 0.40 -26.39 -7.08
CA GLU A 166 -0.64 -27.42 -7.06
C GLU A 166 -1.37 -27.52 -8.39
N LYS A 167 -1.68 -26.38 -9.03
CA LYS A 167 -2.27 -26.36 -10.36
C LYS A 167 -1.37 -27.04 -11.39
N GLU A 168 -0.06 -26.78 -11.37
CA GLU A 168 0.89 -27.42 -12.30
C GLU A 168 0.94 -28.93 -12.11
N GLU A 169 1.01 -29.40 -10.86
CA GLU A 169 0.99 -30.84 -10.53
C GLU A 169 -0.31 -31.51 -10.98
N LEU A 170 -1.46 -30.86 -10.75
CA LEU A 170 -2.76 -31.34 -11.21
C LEU A 170 -2.83 -31.40 -12.74
N VAL A 171 -2.33 -30.39 -13.43
CA VAL A 171 -2.30 -30.36 -14.91
C VAL A 171 -1.44 -31.50 -15.47
N GLN A 172 -0.27 -31.76 -14.87
CA GLN A 172 0.57 -32.89 -15.25
C GLN A 172 -0.14 -34.23 -15.04
N THR A 173 -0.77 -34.40 -13.87
CA THR A 173 -1.51 -35.62 -13.53
C THR A 173 -2.69 -35.83 -14.47
N MET A 174 -3.45 -34.79 -14.79
CA MET A 174 -4.55 -34.85 -15.75
C MET A 174 -4.07 -35.28 -17.13
N SER A 175 -2.93 -34.77 -17.60
CA SER A 175 -2.35 -35.18 -18.89
C SER A 175 -1.98 -36.66 -18.91
N LEU A 176 -1.43 -37.19 -17.82
CA LEU A 176 -1.07 -38.61 -17.72
C LEU A 176 -2.32 -39.50 -17.75
N LEU A 177 -3.34 -39.16 -16.96
CA LEU A 177 -4.60 -39.90 -16.92
C LEU A 177 -5.34 -39.84 -18.26
N GLN A 178 -5.26 -38.71 -18.98
CA GLN A 178 -5.85 -38.57 -20.30
C GLN A 178 -5.19 -39.52 -21.31
N ASN A 179 -3.86 -39.62 -21.30
CA ASN A 179 -3.13 -40.54 -22.16
C ASN A 179 -3.44 -42.01 -21.82
N GLU A 180 -3.52 -42.36 -20.54
CA GLU A 180 -3.88 -43.71 -20.10
C GLU A 180 -5.30 -44.09 -20.54
N LYS A 181 -6.25 -43.14 -20.41
CA LYS A 181 -7.61 -43.32 -20.90
C LYS A 181 -7.66 -43.60 -22.40
N GLU A 182 -6.91 -42.85 -23.21
CA GLU A 182 -6.85 -43.06 -24.66
C GLU A 182 -6.29 -44.45 -25.00
N GLN A 183 -5.23 -44.89 -24.33
CA GLN A 183 -4.66 -46.23 -24.52
C GLN A 183 -5.65 -47.35 -24.18
N LEU A 184 -6.38 -47.21 -23.07
CA LEU A 184 -7.41 -48.16 -22.67
C LEU A 184 -8.59 -48.18 -23.64
N GLU A 185 -8.98 -47.03 -24.20
CA GLU A 185 -10.03 -46.95 -25.22
C GLU A 185 -9.60 -47.65 -26.52
N GLU A 186 -8.36 -47.48 -26.95
CA GLU A 186 -7.79 -48.20 -28.11
C GLU A 186 -7.74 -49.71 -27.87
N GLU A 187 -7.25 -50.15 -26.71
CA GLU A 187 -7.19 -51.57 -26.35
C GLU A 187 -8.58 -52.20 -26.29
N LYS A 188 -9.54 -51.52 -25.67
CA LYS A 188 -10.95 -51.94 -25.67
C LYS A 188 -11.49 -52.09 -27.09
N GLY A 189 -11.17 -51.15 -27.98
CA GLY A 189 -11.55 -51.22 -29.39
C GLY A 189 -10.94 -52.42 -30.12
N ARG A 190 -9.68 -52.75 -29.84
CA ARG A 190 -8.98 -53.93 -30.39
C ARG A 190 -9.62 -55.22 -29.93
N LEU A 191 -9.80 -55.39 -28.61
CA LEU A 191 -10.41 -56.59 -28.02
C LEU A 191 -11.85 -56.79 -28.51
N HIS A 192 -12.61 -55.71 -28.69
CA HIS A 192 -13.97 -55.80 -29.22
C HIS A 192 -14.00 -56.35 -30.66
N LYS A 193 -13.10 -55.89 -31.54
CA LYS A 193 -12.96 -56.41 -32.90
C LYS A 193 -12.57 -57.90 -32.91
N GLU A 194 -11.64 -58.30 -32.06
CA GLU A 194 -11.22 -59.70 -31.92
C GLU A 194 -12.38 -60.60 -31.49
N CYS A 195 -13.15 -60.16 -30.49
CA CYS A 195 -14.32 -60.87 -30.01
C CYS A 195 -15.39 -61.03 -31.10
N GLU A 196 -15.66 -59.99 -31.90
CA GLU A 196 -16.61 -60.07 -33.02
C GLU A 196 -16.12 -61.05 -34.11
N GLN A 197 -14.85 -61.00 -34.48
CA GLN A 197 -14.26 -61.95 -35.44
C GLN A 197 -14.36 -63.40 -34.95
N GLU A 198 -14.13 -63.64 -33.67
CA GLU A 198 -14.20 -64.98 -33.08
C GLU A 198 -15.66 -65.49 -33.02
N LYS A 199 -16.63 -64.61 -32.70
CA LYS A 199 -18.06 -64.94 -32.80
C LYS A 199 -18.47 -65.29 -34.23
N GLU A 200 -18.00 -64.54 -35.23
CA GLU A 200 -18.28 -64.83 -36.64
C GLU A 200 -17.72 -66.19 -37.08
N LYS A 201 -16.46 -66.48 -36.72
CA LYS A 201 -15.82 -67.79 -36.97
C LYS A 201 -16.59 -68.91 -36.30
N PHE A 202 -16.99 -68.74 -35.04
CA PHE A 202 -17.77 -69.73 -34.31
C PHE A 202 -19.15 -69.97 -34.98
N ALA A 203 -19.81 -68.91 -35.44
CA ALA A 203 -21.08 -69.00 -36.16
C ALA A 203 -20.93 -69.70 -37.53
N GLN A 204 -19.81 -69.48 -38.24
CA GLN A 204 -19.48 -70.19 -39.48
C GLN A 204 -19.27 -71.68 -39.23
N LEU A 205 -18.41 -72.04 -38.28
CA LEU A 205 -18.16 -73.43 -37.89
C LEU A 205 -19.45 -74.16 -37.50
N ARG A 206 -20.30 -73.52 -36.68
CA ARG A 206 -21.59 -74.09 -36.28
C ARG A 206 -22.51 -74.36 -37.48
N ARG A 207 -22.56 -73.46 -38.46
CA ARG A 207 -23.31 -73.68 -39.72
C ARG A 207 -22.77 -74.87 -40.50
N GLU A 208 -21.46 -74.98 -40.66
CA GLU A 208 -20.84 -76.11 -41.36
C GLU A 208 -21.09 -77.46 -40.66
N THR A 209 -21.04 -77.47 -39.32
CA THR A 209 -21.29 -78.68 -38.54
C THR A 209 -22.75 -79.12 -38.68
N GLN A 210 -23.69 -78.16 -38.69
CA GLN A 210 -25.13 -78.44 -38.79
C GLN A 210 -25.54 -78.96 -40.19
N VAL A 211 -24.91 -78.47 -41.26
CA VAL A 211 -25.09 -78.97 -42.64
C VAL A 211 -24.52 -80.38 -42.82
N ARG A 212 -23.43 -80.72 -42.13
CA ARG A 212 -22.85 -82.08 -42.17
C ARG A 212 -23.67 -83.13 -41.40
N THR A 213 -24.49 -82.71 -40.43
CA THR A 213 -25.29 -83.60 -39.58
C THR A 213 -26.72 -83.86 -40.06
N THR A 214 -27.19 -83.24 -41.15
CA THR A 214 -28.43 -83.66 -41.83
C THR A 214 -28.12 -84.73 -42.87
N PRO A 215 -28.42 -86.03 -42.63
CA PRO A 215 -28.33 -87.05 -43.66
C PRO A 215 -29.45 -86.77 -44.66
N GLY A 216 -29.14 -86.84 -45.95
CA GLY A 216 -30.16 -86.86 -46.98
C GLY A 216 -31.04 -88.10 -46.80
N ARG A 217 -32.36 -87.84 -46.74
CA ARG A 217 -33.50 -88.76 -46.87
C ARG A 217 -34.21 -89.17 -45.59
#